data_AF-A0A7S4S215-F1
#
_entry.id   AF-A0A7S4S215-F1
#
_cell.length_a   1.000
_cell.length_b   1.000
_cell.length_c   1.000
_cell.angle_alpha   90.00
_cell.angle_beta   90.00
_cell.angle_gamma   90.00
#
_symmetry.space_group_name_H-M   'P 1'
#
loop_
_entity.id
_entity.type
_entity.pdbx_description
1 polymer ?
#
loop_
_entity_poly.entity_id
_entity_poly.type
_entity_poly.pdbx_seq_one_letter_code
_entity_poly.pdbx_strand_id
1 'polypeptide(L)'
;IDHDPYCFGKILDQLRLKAISKEDYRPLSLSDIEERKQDAFAKTVDYYFPGELAHLILKKEPLLQSSIVSQDQAEIIKHWLDEDECGSHMNLLYRASRDGRQASNFHEKCDNQGPTLTVIRSTGGYIFGG
;
A
#
# COMPACT_ATOMS: atom_id res chain seq x y z
N ILE A 1 20.91 -17.34 -6.41
CA ILE A 1 20.53 -15.97 -6.00
C ILE A 1 21.63 -15.51 -5.06
N ASP A 2 22.34 -14.44 -5.41
CA ASP A 2 23.40 -13.89 -4.57
C ASP A 2 22.70 -13.08 -3.46
N HIS A 3 22.54 -13.69 -2.28
CA HIS A 3 21.80 -13.09 -1.18
C HIS A 3 22.74 -12.17 -0.42
N ASP A 4 22.42 -10.88 -0.34
CA ASP A 4 23.18 -9.96 0.51
C ASP A 4 23.03 -10.40 1.98
N PRO A 5 24.10 -10.88 2.64
CA PRO A 5 24.02 -11.38 4.02
C PRO A 5 23.52 -10.32 5.01
N TYR A 6 23.73 -9.03 4.68
CA TYR A 6 23.23 -7.91 5.46
C TYR A 6 21.70 -7.86 5.45
N CYS A 7 21.08 -7.98 4.27
CA CYS A 7 19.63 -7.87 4.11
C CYS A 7 18.91 -9.01 4.84
N PHE A 8 19.43 -10.24 4.71
CA PHE A 8 18.90 -11.39 5.44
C PHE A 8 19.08 -11.23 6.96
N GLY A 9 20.24 -10.71 7.40
CA GLY A 9 20.49 -10.39 8.81
C GLY A 9 19.45 -9.44 9.39
N LYS A 10 19.10 -8.38 8.66
CA LYS A 10 18.06 -7.41 9.07
C LYS A 10 16.67 -8.02 9.24
N ILE A 11 16.28 -8.91 8.33
CA ILE A 11 15.03 -9.68 8.45
C ILE A 11 15.07 -10.59 9.68
N LEU A 12 16.19 -11.25 9.95
CA LEU A 12 16.31 -12.15 11.09
C LEU A 12 16.30 -11.39 12.43
N ASP A 13 16.96 -10.24 12.49
CA ASP A 13 16.96 -9.37 13.66
C ASP A 13 15.55 -8.88 13.98
N GLN A 14 14.78 -8.52 12.96
CA GLN A 14 13.35 -8.21 13.10
C GLN A 14 12.54 -9.33 13.74
N LEU A 15 12.67 -10.55 13.22
CA LEU A 15 11.92 -11.71 13.70
C LEU A 15 12.32 -12.07 15.13
N ARG A 16 13.62 -11.96 15.45
CA ARG A 16 14.14 -12.13 16.82
C ARG A 16 13.58 -11.08 17.78
N LEU A 17 13.59 -9.81 17.39
CA LEU A 17 13.03 -8.73 18.19
C LEU A 17 11.53 -8.93 18.43
N LYS A 18 10.77 -9.35 17.40
CA LYS A 18 9.36 -9.70 17.51
C LYS A 18 9.10 -10.86 18.48
N ALA A 19 9.94 -11.88 18.47
CA ALA A 19 9.78 -13.02 19.37
C ALA A 19 10.05 -12.67 20.85
N ILE A 20 10.86 -11.64 21.11
CA ILE A 20 11.25 -11.21 22.45
C ILE A 20 10.32 -10.10 22.98
N SER A 21 9.83 -9.21 22.12
CA SER A 21 8.97 -8.09 22.50
C SER A 21 7.49 -8.51 22.52
N LYS A 22 6.81 -8.30 23.65
CA LYS A 22 5.40 -8.68 23.81
C LYS A 22 4.38 -7.68 23.25
N GLU A 23 4.71 -6.39 23.05
CA GLU A 23 3.68 -5.46 22.53
C GLU A 23 4.12 -4.09 21.96
N ASP A 24 5.39 -3.66 22.02
CA ASP A 24 5.78 -2.32 21.51
C ASP A 24 7.15 -2.35 20.78
N TYR A 25 7.19 -2.78 19.52
CA TYR A 25 8.38 -2.56 18.67
C TYR A 25 8.00 -1.94 17.33
N ARG A 26 8.80 -0.96 16.89
CA ARG A 26 8.69 -0.36 15.56
C ARG A 26 9.21 -1.37 14.52
N PRO A 27 8.40 -1.81 13.54
CA PRO A 27 8.89 -2.67 12.47
C PRO A 27 9.89 -1.91 11.57
N LEU A 28 10.90 -2.61 11.04
CA LEU A 28 11.81 -2.14 10.00
C LEU A 28 10.97 -1.57 8.87
N SER A 29 11.45 -0.46 8.36
CA SER A 29 11.01 0.18 7.14
C SER A 29 12.13 0.12 6.12
N LEU A 30 11.80 0.25 4.83
CA LEU A 30 12.81 0.49 3.79
C LEU A 30 13.73 1.67 4.12
N SER A 31 13.20 2.69 4.82
CA SER A 31 13.97 3.84 5.30
C SER A 31 15.05 3.48 6.34
N ASP A 32 14.94 2.32 6.99
CA ASP A 32 15.92 1.84 7.98
C ASP A 32 17.03 0.98 7.32
N ILE A 33 16.96 0.78 6.00
CA ILE A 33 17.96 0.09 5.17
C ILE A 33 18.77 1.14 4.39
N GLU A 34 20.08 0.92 4.28
CA GLU A 34 20.94 1.74 3.42
C GLU A 34 20.35 1.82 2.00
N GLU A 35 20.21 3.03 1.46
CA GLU A 35 19.54 3.29 0.17
C GLU A 35 20.06 2.38 -0.96
N ARG A 36 21.38 2.24 -1.08
CA ARG A 36 22.05 1.35 -2.04
C ARG A 36 21.69 -0.15 -1.91
N LYS A 37 21.11 -0.56 -0.79
CA LYS A 37 20.74 -1.95 -0.48
C LYS A 37 19.22 -2.16 -0.46
N GLN A 38 18.41 -1.12 -0.65
CA GLN A 38 16.94 -1.24 -0.60
C GLN A 38 16.38 -2.17 -1.67
N ASP A 39 16.90 -2.13 -2.90
CA ASP A 39 16.50 -3.04 -3.98
C ASP A 39 16.85 -4.50 -3.66
N ALA A 40 18.07 -4.74 -3.16
CA ALA A 40 18.50 -6.06 -2.72
C ALA A 40 17.67 -6.57 -1.52
N PHE A 41 17.30 -5.68 -0.60
CA PHE A 41 16.43 -6.00 0.53
C PHE A 41 15.03 -6.37 0.07
N ALA A 42 14.42 -5.60 -0.84
CA ALA A 42 13.10 -5.90 -1.41
C ALA A 42 13.08 -7.28 -2.10
N LYS A 43 14.08 -7.58 -2.94
CA LYS A 43 14.23 -8.90 -3.58
C LYS A 43 14.39 -10.03 -2.57
N THR A 44 15.12 -9.78 -1.49
CA THR A 44 15.31 -10.76 -0.41
C THR A 44 14.00 -11.01 0.34
N VAL A 45 13.25 -9.94 0.66
CA VAL A 45 11.95 -10.06 1.33
C VAL A 45 10.94 -10.80 0.45
N ASP A 46 10.81 -10.46 -0.83
CA ASP A 46 9.90 -11.13 -1.76
C ASP A 46 10.21 -12.62 -1.91
N TYR A 47 11.50 -12.99 -1.88
CA TYR A 47 11.92 -14.38 -2.00
C TYR A 47 11.54 -15.22 -0.78
N TYR A 48 11.77 -14.71 0.43
CA TYR A 48 11.52 -15.47 1.68
C TYR A 48 10.08 -15.32 2.19
N PHE A 49 9.41 -14.20 1.89
CA PHE A 49 8.07 -13.84 2.38
C PHE A 49 7.17 -13.37 1.22
N PRO A 50 6.94 -14.18 0.19
CA PRO A 50 6.14 -13.76 -0.96
C PRO A 50 4.70 -13.41 -0.56
N GLY A 51 4.08 -12.51 -1.34
CA GLY A 51 2.68 -12.11 -1.16
C GLY A 51 2.49 -11.04 -0.08
N GLU A 52 1.36 -11.08 0.65
CA GLU A 52 0.96 -10.04 1.60
C GLU A 52 2.00 -9.76 2.71
N LEU A 53 2.82 -10.76 3.05
CA LEU A 53 3.87 -10.64 4.06
C LEU A 53 5.03 -9.74 3.61
N ALA A 54 5.37 -9.72 2.31
CA ALA A 54 6.38 -8.81 1.78
C ALA A 54 5.96 -7.35 1.96
N HIS A 55 4.68 -7.05 1.70
CA HIS A 55 4.14 -5.70 1.85
C HIS A 55 4.21 -5.20 3.31
N LEU A 56 3.96 -6.09 4.28
CA LEU A 56 4.06 -5.78 5.71
C LEU A 56 5.51 -5.48 6.14
N ILE A 57 6.49 -6.22 5.62
CA ILE A 57 7.91 -6.04 5.94
C ILE A 57 8.50 -4.82 5.24
N LEU A 58 8.10 -4.56 3.99
CA LEU A 58 8.60 -3.44 3.20
C LEU A 58 7.91 -2.13 3.55
N LYS A 59 6.81 -2.16 4.33
CA LYS A 59 5.93 -1.01 4.58
C LYS A 59 5.67 -0.23 3.29
N LYS A 60 5.40 -0.95 2.19
CA LYS A 60 4.80 -0.29 1.03
C LYS A 60 3.42 0.13 1.49
N GLU A 61 3.28 1.42 1.80
CA GLU A 61 1.98 2.01 2.06
C GLU A 61 1.03 1.56 0.94
N PRO A 62 -0.17 1.07 1.28
CA PRO A 62 -1.08 0.57 0.27
C PRO A 62 -1.30 1.68 -0.77
N LEU A 63 -1.21 1.32 -2.05
CA LEU A 63 -1.33 2.28 -3.16
C LEU A 63 -2.63 3.08 -3.08
N LEU A 64 -3.65 2.45 -2.50
CA LEU A 64 -4.96 3.01 -2.24
C LEU A 64 -5.43 2.61 -0.84
N GLN A 65 -5.96 3.56 -0.08
CA GLN A 65 -6.71 3.27 1.14
C GLN A 65 -8.12 2.77 0.80
N SER A 66 -8.23 1.68 0.02
CA SER A 66 -9.49 1.12 -0.45
C SER A 66 -9.91 -0.11 0.36
N SER A 67 -11.21 -0.24 0.60
CA SER A 67 -11.83 -1.45 1.16
C SER A 67 -12.57 -2.28 0.10
N ILE A 68 -12.50 -1.86 -1.17
CA ILE A 68 -13.24 -2.48 -2.28
C ILE A 68 -12.36 -2.81 -3.49
N VAL A 69 -11.22 -2.15 -3.62
CA VAL A 69 -10.22 -2.39 -4.68
C VAL A 69 -9.08 -3.19 -4.07
N SER A 70 -8.69 -4.30 -4.70
CA SER A 70 -7.51 -5.08 -4.28
C SER A 70 -6.20 -4.40 -4.70
N GLN A 71 -5.07 -4.87 -4.19
CA GLN A 71 -3.76 -4.35 -4.57
C GLN A 71 -3.49 -4.53 -6.08
N ASP A 72 -3.79 -5.70 -6.65
CA ASP A 72 -3.63 -5.97 -8.08
C ASP A 72 -4.49 -5.03 -8.95
N GLN A 73 -5.73 -4.74 -8.52
CA GLN A 73 -6.59 -3.78 -9.21
C GLN A 73 -6.07 -2.35 -9.08
N ALA A 74 -5.48 -2.00 -7.94
CA ALA A 74 -4.87 -0.69 -7.74
C ALA A 74 -3.67 -0.48 -8.67
N GLU A 75 -2.88 -1.52 -8.94
CA GLU A 75 -1.78 -1.44 -9.91
C GLU A 75 -2.27 -1.21 -11.34
N ILE A 76 -3.36 -1.88 -11.75
CA ILE A 76 -3.99 -1.67 -13.05
C ILE A 76 -4.53 -0.23 -13.17
N ILE A 77 -5.26 0.23 -12.16
CA ILE A 77 -5.80 1.59 -12.11
C ILE A 77 -4.66 2.62 -12.20
N LYS A 78 -3.56 2.39 -11.49
CA LYS A 78 -2.38 3.25 -11.56
C LYS A 78 -1.83 3.33 -12.99
N HIS A 79 -1.69 2.19 -13.67
CA HIS A 79 -1.24 2.17 -15.06
C HIS A 79 -2.19 2.92 -16.00
N TRP A 80 -3.50 2.96 -15.74
CA TRP A 80 -4.44 3.76 -16.55
C TRP A 80 -4.31 5.27 -16.32
N LEU A 81 -3.77 5.68 -15.17
CA LEU A 81 -3.68 7.09 -14.76
C LEU A 81 -2.28 7.68 -14.96
N ASP A 82 -1.25 6.85 -15.07
CA ASP A 82 0.13 7.26 -15.40
C ASP A 82 0.23 7.61 -16.90
N GLU A 83 -0.26 8.78 -17.31
CA GLU A 83 0.11 9.40 -18.62
C GLU A 83 1.41 10.21 -18.52
N ASP A 84 1.77 10.70 -17.33
CA ASP A 84 3.02 11.39 -17.03
C ASP A 84 3.54 10.84 -15.70
N GLU A 85 4.87 10.70 -15.53
CA GLU A 85 5.57 10.13 -14.36
C GLU A 85 5.34 10.87 -13.01
N CYS A 86 4.18 11.50 -12.80
CA CYS A 86 3.79 12.03 -11.51
C CYS A 86 3.27 10.87 -10.66
N GLY A 87 4.17 10.26 -9.88
CA GLY A 87 3.87 9.32 -8.80
C GLY A 87 2.93 9.92 -7.76
N SER A 88 1.66 10.07 -8.15
CA SER A 88 0.64 10.78 -7.40
C SER A 88 0.09 9.84 -6.34
N HIS A 89 0.39 10.20 -5.09
CA HIS A 89 -0.15 9.52 -3.94
C HIS A 89 -1.67 9.72 -3.93
N MET A 90 -2.44 8.64 -4.09
CA MET A 90 -3.90 8.71 -4.10
C MET A 90 -4.44 8.83 -2.67
N ASN A 91 -5.03 9.98 -2.37
CA ASN A 91 -5.63 10.26 -1.07
C ASN A 91 -7.12 9.90 -1.06
N LEU A 92 -7.57 9.16 -0.03
CA LEU A 92 -8.99 8.85 0.13
C LEU A 92 -9.78 10.07 0.62
N LEU A 93 -10.47 10.74 -0.30
CA LEU A 93 -11.33 11.89 0.00
C LEU A 93 -12.63 11.48 0.71
N TYR A 94 -13.37 10.52 0.12
CA TYR A 94 -14.70 10.10 0.57
C TYR A 94 -14.88 8.59 0.51
N ARG A 95 -15.59 8.05 1.51
CA ARG A 95 -16.09 6.67 1.54
C ARG A 95 -17.47 6.64 2.15
N ALA A 96 -18.47 6.17 1.41
CA ALA A 96 -19.86 6.20 1.85
C ALA A 96 -20.16 5.49 3.19
N SER A 97 -19.40 4.43 3.52
CA SER A 97 -19.51 3.72 4.82
C SER A 97 -18.86 4.46 6.00
N ARG A 98 -17.95 5.40 5.74
CA ARG A 98 -17.28 6.24 6.74
C ARG A 98 -17.96 7.60 6.88
N ASP A 99 -18.27 8.21 5.74
CA ASP A 99 -18.62 9.62 5.62
C ASP A 99 -20.12 9.86 5.40
N GLY A 100 -20.94 8.79 5.30
CA GLY A 100 -22.38 8.86 5.02
C GLY A 100 -22.70 8.69 3.54
N ARG A 101 -23.96 8.34 3.22
CA ARG A 101 -24.39 7.95 1.85
C ARG A 101 -25.14 9.05 1.06
N GLN A 102 -25.27 10.24 1.62
CA GLN A 102 -25.99 11.33 0.95
C GLN A 102 -25.09 12.03 -0.06
N ALA A 103 -25.68 12.55 -1.14
CA ALA A 103 -24.94 13.29 -2.16
C ALA A 103 -24.21 14.52 -1.58
N SER A 104 -24.83 15.19 -0.59
CA SER A 104 -24.21 16.31 0.13
C SER A 104 -22.86 15.95 0.76
N ASN A 105 -22.74 14.75 1.34
CA ASN A 105 -21.51 14.29 2.00
C ASN A 105 -20.39 14.01 0.98
N PHE A 106 -20.76 13.58 -0.23
CA PHE A 106 -19.81 13.43 -1.33
C PHE A 106 -19.34 14.80 -1.82
N HIS A 107 -20.27 15.71 -2.13
CA HIS A 107 -19.94 17.05 -2.62
C HIS A 107 -19.11 17.85 -1.62
N GLU A 108 -19.44 17.81 -0.33
CA GLU A 108 -18.67 18.46 0.73
C GLU A 108 -17.18 18.05 0.75
N LYS A 109 -16.88 16.79 0.37
CA LYS A 109 -15.53 16.22 0.43
C LYS A 109 -14.78 16.23 -0.90
N CYS A 110 -15.49 16.13 -2.03
CA CYS A 110 -14.90 15.93 -3.34
C CYS A 110 -14.91 17.18 -4.22
N ASP A 111 -15.82 18.14 -3.98
CA ASP A 111 -15.89 19.35 -4.79
C ASP A 111 -14.57 20.15 -4.66
N ASN A 112 -14.10 20.69 -5.79
CA ASN A 112 -12.88 21.49 -5.90
C ASN A 112 -11.56 20.78 -5.52
N GLN A 113 -11.54 19.44 -5.41
CA GLN A 113 -10.32 18.67 -5.10
C GLN A 113 -9.44 18.36 -6.33
N GLY A 114 -9.85 18.78 -7.53
CA GLY A 114 -9.17 18.47 -8.79
C GLY A 114 -9.69 17.19 -9.45
N PRO A 115 -8.90 16.53 -10.32
CA PRO A 115 -9.24 15.23 -10.88
C PRO A 115 -9.44 14.20 -9.77
N THR A 116 -10.51 13.43 -9.85
CA THR A 116 -10.83 12.41 -8.84
C THR A 116 -11.12 11.07 -9.53
N LEU A 117 -10.72 9.98 -8.87
CA LEU A 117 -11.14 8.63 -9.22
C LEU A 117 -12.29 8.22 -8.29
N THR A 118 -13.43 7.86 -8.86
CA THR A 118 -14.58 7.35 -8.14
C THR A 118 -14.71 5.85 -8.38
N VAL A 119 -14.76 5.06 -7.30
CA VAL A 119 -14.97 3.61 -7.37
C VAL A 119 -16.20 3.20 -6.57
N ILE A 120 -17.07 2.40 -7.20
CA ILE A 120 -18.34 1.94 -6.65
C ILE A 120 -18.36 0.42 -6.68
N ARG A 121 -18.77 -0.20 -5.56
CA ARG A 121 -19.11 -1.62 -5.49
C ARG A 121 -20.62 -1.78 -5.33
N SER A 122 -21.25 -2.40 -6.32
CA SER A 122 -22.68 -2.73 -6.28
C SER A 122 -22.98 -3.85 -5.27
N THR A 123 -24.26 -4.00 -4.94
CA THR A 123 -24.75 -5.13 -4.11
C THR A 123 -24.56 -6.49 -4.79
N GLY A 124 -24.51 -6.53 -6.13
CA GLY A 124 -24.20 -7.73 -6.91
C GLY A 124 -22.70 -8.07 -6.96
N GLY A 125 -21.84 -7.29 -6.28
CA GLY A 125 -20.39 -7.53 -6.23
C GLY A 125 -19.60 -6.90 -7.38
N TYR A 126 -20.26 -6.31 -8.38
CA TYR A 126 -19.58 -5.61 -9.48
C TYR A 126 -18.91 -4.32 -9.01
N ILE A 127 -17.71 -4.07 -9.52
CA ILE A 127 -16.91 -2.87 -9.27
C ILE A 127 -16.83 -2.06 -10.57
N PHE A 128 -17.13 -0.77 -10.51
CA PHE A 128 -17.06 0.16 -11.63
C PHE A 128 -16.84 1.59 -11.14
N GLY A 129 -16.57 2.53 -12.04
CA GLY A 129 -16.14 3.87 -11.66
C GLY A 129 -15.86 4.79 -12.83
N GLY A 130 -15.22 5.91 -12.54
CA GLY A 130 -14.79 6.94 -13.48
C GLY A 130 -13.90 7.97 -12.82
#